data_AF-A0A7S0RW89-F1
#
_entry.id   AF-A0A7S0RW89-F1
#
_cell.length_a   1.000
_cell.length_b   1.000
_cell.length_c   1.000
_cell.angle_alpha   90.00
_cell.angle_beta   90.00
_cell.angle_gamma   90.00
#
_symmetry.space_group_name_H-M   'P 1'
#
loop_
_entity.id
_entity.type
_entity.pdbx_description
1 polymer ?
#
loop_
_entity_poly.entity_id
_entity_poly.type
_entity_poly.pdbx_seq_one_letter_code
_entity_poly.pdbx_strand_id
1 'polypeptide(L)'
;AETQDPSRVHAAEAALKGLEGQAGFASHLLRLCHPSAPNTGVQLQAATYFRNLVRNRWTSSKGQPGLADTERVAVRAELLQTLLVCSQTLVKVLAEALRLVVMRDFADDKAWPELVPALRDGVQNSNLMNGNSTSPILTANALEAVHVLLKPY
;
A
#
# COMPACT_ATOMS: atom_id res chain seq x y z
N ALA A 1 -24.01 0.54 -18.52
CA ALA A 1 -23.13 0.39 -19.69
C ALA A 1 -22.35 1.70 -19.83
N GLU A 2 -21.16 1.76 -19.23
CA GLU A 2 -20.22 2.87 -19.43
C GLU A 2 -18.96 2.27 -20.06
N THR A 3 -18.92 2.31 -21.38
CA THR A 3 -17.72 2.03 -22.15
C THR A 3 -16.64 3.05 -21.73
N GLN A 4 -15.60 2.56 -21.06
CA GLN A 4 -14.37 3.29 -20.80
C GLN A 4 -13.76 3.69 -22.15
N ASP A 5 -13.97 4.94 -22.54
CA ASP A 5 -13.36 5.51 -23.73
C ASP A 5 -11.82 5.44 -23.59
N PRO A 6 -11.11 4.72 -24.48
CA PRO A 6 -9.66 4.55 -24.41
C PRO A 6 -8.90 5.88 -24.35
N SER A 7 -9.44 6.91 -25.00
CA SER A 7 -8.85 8.25 -24.99
C SER A 7 -8.96 8.92 -23.62
N ARG A 8 -10.04 8.68 -22.87
CA ARG A 8 -10.21 9.19 -21.50
C ARG A 8 -9.32 8.47 -20.50
N VAL A 9 -9.12 7.16 -20.66
CA VAL A 9 -8.19 6.37 -19.83
C VAL A 9 -6.76 6.86 -20.06
N HIS A 10 -6.36 7.04 -21.32
CA HIS A 10 -5.02 7.52 -21.66
C HIS A 10 -4.74 8.93 -21.13
N ALA A 11 -5.71 9.85 -21.23
CA ALA A 11 -5.59 11.20 -20.69
C ALA A 11 -5.47 11.19 -19.15
N ALA A 12 -6.22 10.33 -18.46
CA ALA A 12 -6.13 10.19 -17.02
C ALA A 12 -4.78 9.60 -16.58
N GLU A 13 -4.26 8.59 -17.28
CA GLU A 13 -2.92 8.04 -17.01
C GLU A 13 -1.81 9.07 -17.24
N ALA A 14 -1.90 9.87 -18.30
CA ALA A 14 -0.95 10.95 -18.57
C ALA A 14 -0.99 12.02 -17.46
N ALA A 15 -2.18 12.37 -16.97
CA ALA A 15 -2.33 13.29 -15.85
C ALA A 15 -1.74 12.73 -14.55
N LEU A 16 -2.00 11.46 -14.24
CA LEU A 16 -1.42 10.79 -13.06
C LEU A 16 0.11 10.75 -13.12
N LYS A 17 0.68 10.51 -14.31
CA LYS A 17 2.13 10.53 -14.52
C LYS A 17 2.74 11.92 -14.27
N GLY A 18 2.01 12.99 -14.58
CA GLY A 18 2.40 14.36 -14.25
C GLY A 18 2.36 14.66 -12.74
N LEU A 19 1.47 14.01 -12.00
CA LEU A 19 1.32 14.16 -10.55
C LEU A 19 2.26 13.24 -9.74
N GLU A 20 2.77 12.16 -10.34
CA GLU A 20 3.63 11.18 -9.69
C GLU A 20 4.94 11.77 -9.12
N GLY A 21 5.36 12.94 -9.61
CA GLY A 21 6.52 13.68 -9.08
C GLY A 21 6.23 14.51 -7.83
N GLN A 22 4.97 14.66 -7.43
CA GLN A 22 4.58 15.51 -6.30
C GLN A 22 4.77 14.78 -4.98
N ALA A 23 5.32 15.49 -3.99
CA ALA A 23 5.47 14.97 -2.64
C ALA A 23 4.11 14.58 -2.04
N GLY A 24 4.03 13.40 -1.44
CA GLY A 24 2.82 12.88 -0.81
C GLY A 24 1.84 12.24 -1.79
N PHE A 25 2.16 12.13 -3.08
CA PHE A 25 1.31 11.46 -4.05
C PHE A 25 1.05 9.98 -3.67
N ALA A 26 2.08 9.28 -3.17
CA ALA A 26 1.94 7.91 -2.68
C ALA A 26 0.92 7.80 -1.53
N SER A 27 0.98 8.74 -0.57
CA SER A 27 0.02 8.84 0.54
C SER A 27 -1.40 9.17 0.09
N HIS A 28 -1.56 9.97 -0.98
CA HIS A 28 -2.88 10.22 -1.57
C HIS A 28 -3.49 8.93 -2.14
N LEU A 29 -2.69 8.11 -2.83
CA LEU A 29 -3.16 6.82 -3.36
C LEU A 29 -3.61 5.86 -2.25
N LEU A 30 -2.87 5.79 -1.14
CA LEU A 30 -3.24 4.96 0.01
C LEU A 30 -4.55 5.43 0.66
N ARG A 31 -4.76 6.75 0.79
CA ARG A 31 -6.05 7.27 1.28
C ARG A 31 -7.23 6.89 0.39
N LEU A 32 -7.03 6.83 -0.93
CA LEU A 32 -8.06 6.35 -1.87
C LEU A 32 -8.36 4.86 -1.73
N CYS A 33 -7.47 4.08 -1.11
CA CYS A 33 -7.67 2.66 -0.82
C CYS A 33 -8.45 2.40 0.48
N HIS A 34 -8.69 3.44 1.29
CA HIS A 34 -9.38 3.30 2.57
C HIS A 34 -10.84 2.90 2.38
N PRO A 35 -11.45 2.08 3.28
CA PRO A 35 -12.85 1.67 3.19
C PRO A 35 -13.87 2.82 3.12
N SER A 36 -13.50 4.01 3.57
CA SER A 36 -14.33 5.22 3.48
C SER A 36 -14.40 5.83 2.07
N ALA A 37 -13.60 5.33 1.11
CA ALA A 37 -13.65 5.80 -0.27
C ALA A 37 -14.94 5.33 -0.97
N PRO A 38 -15.60 6.18 -1.76
CA PRO A 38 -16.96 5.92 -2.25
C PRO A 38 -17.04 4.89 -3.39
N ASN A 39 -15.92 4.55 -4.05
CA ASN A 39 -15.94 3.72 -5.26
C ASN A 39 -14.86 2.64 -5.21
N THR A 40 -15.29 1.38 -5.24
CA THR A 40 -14.43 0.18 -5.22
C THR A 40 -13.55 0.04 -6.46
N GLY A 41 -14.02 0.51 -7.62
CA GLY A 41 -13.21 0.59 -8.84
C GLY A 41 -12.07 1.59 -8.69
N VAL A 42 -12.34 2.75 -8.09
CA VAL A 42 -11.29 3.76 -7.80
C VAL A 42 -10.29 3.24 -6.78
N GLN A 43 -10.75 2.57 -5.72
CA GLN A 43 -9.89 1.90 -4.73
C GLN A 43 -8.91 0.91 -5.40
N LEU A 44 -9.41 0.04 -6.28
CA LEU A 44 -8.57 -0.95 -6.96
C LEU A 44 -7.55 -0.30 -7.92
N GLN A 45 -7.98 0.72 -8.68
CA GLN A 45 -7.07 1.46 -9.56
C GLN A 45 -6.00 2.21 -8.77
N ALA A 46 -6.37 2.85 -7.66
CA ALA A 46 -5.42 3.53 -6.77
C ALA A 46 -4.40 2.55 -6.17
N ALA A 47 -4.85 1.39 -5.68
CA ALA A 47 -3.97 0.34 -5.15
C ALA A 47 -3.01 -0.20 -6.22
N THR A 48 -3.51 -0.39 -7.44
CA THR A 48 -2.70 -0.88 -8.58
C THR A 48 -1.65 0.15 -8.98
N TYR A 49 -2.03 1.42 -9.05
CA TYR A 49 -1.09 2.51 -9.33
C TYR A 49 -0.03 2.61 -8.22
N PHE A 50 -0.46 2.55 -6.95
CA PHE A 50 0.44 2.60 -5.79
C PHE A 50 1.48 1.48 -5.85
N ARG A 51 1.05 0.23 -6.10
CA ARG A 51 1.97 -0.91 -6.27
C ARG A 51 2.98 -0.67 -7.38
N ASN A 52 2.53 -0.14 -8.52
CA ASN A 52 3.42 0.17 -9.65
C ASN A 52 4.41 1.29 -9.31
N LEU A 53 3.97 2.31 -8.57
CA LEU A 53 4.81 3.40 -8.07
C LEU A 53 5.90 2.84 -7.13
N VAL A 54 5.54 1.99 -6.16
CA VAL A 54 6.51 1.33 -5.28
C VAL A 54 7.52 0.53 -6.11
N ARG A 55 7.05 -0.31 -7.03
CA ARG A 55 7.95 -1.12 -7.89
C ARG A 55 8.96 -0.26 -8.66
N ASN A 56 8.54 0.90 -9.15
CA ASN A 56 9.33 1.68 -10.09
C ASN A 56 10.16 2.79 -9.42
N ARG A 57 9.68 3.35 -8.31
CA ARG A 57 10.20 4.60 -7.72
C ARG A 57 10.42 4.55 -6.21
N TRP A 58 10.25 3.40 -5.55
CA TRP A 58 10.47 3.31 -4.10
C TRP A 58 11.87 3.77 -3.69
N THR A 59 12.90 3.35 -4.43
CA THR A 59 14.27 3.87 -4.30
C THR A 59 14.74 4.46 -5.61
N SER A 60 15.73 5.34 -5.56
CA SER A 60 16.38 5.85 -6.77
C SER A 60 16.91 4.68 -7.61
N SER A 61 16.55 4.66 -8.89
CA SER A 61 16.92 3.61 -9.83
C SER A 61 17.06 4.18 -11.24
N LYS A 62 18.12 3.75 -11.96
CA LYS A 62 18.36 4.07 -13.38
C LYS A 62 18.18 5.56 -13.75
N GLY A 63 18.72 6.46 -12.93
CA GLY A 63 18.71 7.90 -13.20
C GLY A 63 17.38 8.62 -12.93
N GLN A 64 16.36 7.92 -12.40
CA GLN A 64 15.16 8.55 -11.88
C GLN A 64 15.22 8.70 -10.35
N PRO A 65 14.87 9.88 -9.81
CA PRO A 65 14.81 10.07 -8.37
C PRO A 65 13.67 9.23 -7.78
N GLY A 66 14.00 8.47 -6.73
CA GLY A 66 13.02 7.75 -5.93
C GLY A 66 12.22 8.67 -5.01
N LEU A 67 11.38 8.08 -4.17
CA LEU A 67 10.68 8.80 -3.10
C LEU A 67 11.68 9.37 -2.10
N ALA A 68 11.38 10.56 -1.57
CA ALA A 68 12.18 11.15 -0.50
C ALA A 68 12.10 10.28 0.76
N ASP A 69 13.17 10.22 1.56
CA ASP A 69 13.23 9.35 2.74
C ASP A 69 12.12 9.63 3.76
N THR A 70 11.78 10.90 3.96
CA THR A 70 10.67 11.33 4.81
C THR A 70 9.33 10.82 4.30
N GLU A 71 9.12 10.80 2.98
CA GLU A 71 7.94 10.25 2.35
C GLU A 71 7.90 8.72 2.47
N ARG A 72 9.04 8.03 2.28
CA ARG A 72 9.11 6.57 2.46
C ARG A 72 8.70 6.15 3.87
N VAL A 73 9.16 6.87 4.89
CA VAL A 73 8.79 6.59 6.29
C VAL A 73 7.28 6.73 6.51
N ALA A 74 6.66 7.79 6.00
CA ALA A 74 5.21 7.96 6.11
C ALA A 74 4.44 6.85 5.36
N VAL A 75 4.84 6.59 4.11
CA VAL A 75 4.18 5.61 3.25
C VAL A 75 4.28 4.18 3.80
N ARG A 76 5.38 3.80 4.45
CA ARG A 76 5.53 2.51 5.15
C ARG A 76 4.42 2.29 6.18
N ALA A 77 4.23 3.27 7.06
CA ALA A 77 3.22 3.21 8.12
C ALA A 77 1.80 3.21 7.55
N GLU A 78 1.53 4.11 6.60
CA GLU A 78 0.23 4.21 5.95
C GLU A 78 -0.12 2.96 5.14
N LEU A 79 0.85 2.35 4.45
CA LEU A 79 0.65 1.11 3.69
C LEU A 79 0.23 -0.03 4.62
N LEU A 80 0.96 -0.20 5.73
CA LEU A 80 0.63 -1.23 6.71
C LEU A 80 -0.76 -1.00 7.30
N GLN A 81 -1.06 0.23 7.76
CA GLN A 81 -2.38 0.57 8.31
C GLN A 81 -3.50 0.34 7.30
N THR A 82 -3.30 0.76 6.04
CA THR A 82 -4.28 0.57 4.97
C THR A 82 -4.51 -0.92 4.69
N LEU A 83 -3.44 -1.72 4.61
CA LEU A 83 -3.54 -3.16 4.39
C LEU A 83 -4.37 -3.83 5.49
N LEU A 84 -4.16 -3.45 6.76
CA LEU A 84 -4.86 -4.03 7.91
C LEU A 84 -6.39 -3.82 7.89
N VAL A 85 -6.88 -2.75 7.25
CA VAL A 85 -8.31 -2.36 7.26
C VAL A 85 -8.99 -2.44 5.90
N CYS A 86 -8.24 -2.60 4.79
CA CYS A 86 -8.81 -2.60 3.44
C CYS A 86 -9.72 -3.81 3.17
N SER A 87 -10.55 -3.69 2.12
CA SER A 87 -11.39 -4.80 1.67
C SER A 87 -10.56 -5.95 1.07
N GLN A 88 -11.11 -7.16 1.11
CA GLN A 88 -10.40 -8.37 0.67
C GLN A 88 -9.92 -8.32 -0.79
N THR A 89 -10.59 -7.56 -1.65
CA THR A 89 -10.21 -7.34 -3.05
C THR A 89 -8.88 -6.59 -3.19
N LEU A 90 -8.56 -5.69 -2.26
CA LEU A 90 -7.34 -4.87 -2.29
C LEU A 90 -6.16 -5.56 -1.63
N VAL A 91 -6.40 -6.45 -0.66
CA VAL A 91 -5.38 -7.10 0.16
C VAL A 91 -4.24 -7.67 -0.67
N LYS A 92 -4.54 -8.39 -1.77
CA LYS A 92 -3.50 -8.98 -2.62
C LYS A 92 -2.59 -7.94 -3.27
N VAL A 93 -3.19 -6.87 -3.81
CA VAL A 93 -2.46 -5.80 -4.50
C VAL A 93 -1.57 -5.04 -3.53
N LEU A 94 -2.10 -4.71 -2.34
CA LEU A 94 -1.36 -4.00 -1.30
C LEU A 94 -0.32 -4.89 -0.61
N ALA A 95 -0.57 -6.20 -0.45
CA ALA A 95 0.41 -7.15 0.06
C ALA A 95 1.61 -7.31 -0.88
N GLU A 96 1.38 -7.28 -2.20
CA GLU A 96 2.48 -7.25 -3.17
C GLU A 96 3.30 -5.96 -3.08
N ALA A 97 2.65 -4.81 -2.91
CA ALA A 97 3.35 -3.55 -2.67
C ALA A 97 4.16 -3.60 -1.36
N LEU A 98 3.56 -4.13 -0.28
CA LEU A 98 4.23 -4.31 1.00
C LEU A 98 5.46 -5.21 0.85
N ARG A 99 5.36 -6.32 0.11
CA ARG A 99 6.49 -7.21 -0.15
C ARG A 99 7.68 -6.47 -0.75
N LEU A 100 7.45 -5.60 -1.74
CA LEU A 100 8.51 -4.81 -2.39
C LEU A 100 9.18 -3.86 -1.38
N VAL A 101 8.37 -3.21 -0.53
CA VAL A 101 8.89 -2.33 0.52
C VAL A 101 9.67 -3.13 1.58
N VAL A 102 9.16 -4.28 2.02
CA VAL A 102 9.81 -5.13 3.02
C VAL A 102 11.14 -5.68 2.50
N MET A 103 11.19 -6.13 1.24
CA MET A 103 12.44 -6.57 0.63
C MET A 103 13.51 -5.49 0.70
N ARG A 104 13.17 -4.27 0.29
CA ARG A 104 14.14 -3.17 0.27
C ARG A 104 14.45 -2.65 1.68
N ASP A 105 13.43 -2.19 2.39
CA ASP A 105 13.63 -1.36 3.57
C ASP A 105 13.79 -2.16 4.86
N PHE A 106 13.36 -3.42 4.89
CA PHE A 106 13.49 -4.30 6.04
C PHE A 106 14.59 -5.34 5.85
N ALA A 107 14.59 -6.10 4.74
CA ALA A 107 15.56 -7.17 4.51
C ALA A 107 16.94 -6.64 4.03
N ASP A 108 16.97 -5.83 2.97
CA ASP A 108 18.23 -5.31 2.40
C ASP A 108 18.82 -4.19 3.27
N ASP A 109 18.07 -3.10 3.46
CA ASP A 109 18.58 -1.85 4.05
C ASP A 109 18.53 -1.85 5.59
N LYS A 110 17.73 -2.73 6.20
CA LYS A 110 17.49 -2.80 7.66
C LYS A 110 17.04 -1.45 8.27
N ALA A 111 16.31 -0.66 7.49
CA ALA A 111 15.90 0.72 7.80
C ALA A 111 14.45 0.83 8.28
N TRP A 112 13.80 -0.29 8.64
CA TRP A 112 12.42 -0.32 9.15
C TRP A 112 12.26 -1.23 10.39
N PRO A 113 12.94 -0.94 11.52
CA PRO A 113 12.89 -1.77 12.72
C PRO A 113 11.50 -1.86 13.38
N GLU A 114 10.62 -0.88 13.11
CA GLU A 114 9.26 -0.79 13.67
C GLU A 114 8.27 -1.76 13.02
N LEU A 115 8.63 -2.42 11.91
CA LEU A 115 7.74 -3.31 11.16
C LEU A 115 7.21 -4.47 12.01
N VAL A 116 8.11 -5.19 12.70
CA VAL A 116 7.72 -6.37 13.50
C VAL A 116 6.86 -6.00 14.70
N PRO A 117 7.19 -4.95 15.51
CA PRO A 117 6.29 -4.43 16.52
C PRO A 117 4.91 -4.04 15.96
N ALA A 118 4.86 -3.30 14.86
CA ALA A 118 3.59 -2.85 14.28
C ALA A 118 2.70 -4.02 13.82
N LEU A 119 3.28 -5.10 13.30
CA LEU A 119 2.53 -6.30 12.92
C LEU A 119 2.02 -7.09 14.11
N ARG A 120 2.81 -7.21 15.18
CA ARG A 120 2.35 -7.79 16.45
C ARG A 120 1.12 -7.05 16.94
N ASP A 121 1.19 -5.72 16.99
CA ASP A 121 0.10 -4.87 17.45
C ASP A 121 -1.13 -5.01 16.55
N GLY A 122 -0.94 -5.06 15.23
CA GLY A 122 -2.01 -5.28 14.26
C GLY A 122 -2.72 -6.62 14.46
N VAL A 123 -1.98 -7.71 14.68
CA VAL A 123 -2.56 -9.03 14.96
C VAL A 123 -3.32 -9.02 16.29
N GLN A 124 -2.71 -8.51 17.37
CA GLN A 124 -3.32 -8.48 18.70
C GLN A 124 -4.62 -7.68 18.74
N ASN A 125 -4.68 -6.55 18.03
CA ASN A 125 -5.84 -5.67 18.00
C ASN A 125 -6.86 -6.02 16.91
N SER A 126 -6.66 -7.11 16.17
CA SER A 126 -7.57 -7.53 15.10
C SER A 126 -8.89 -8.09 15.62
N ASN A 127 -9.94 -8.01 14.79
CA ASN A 127 -11.32 -8.30 15.14
C ASN A 127 -11.60 -9.71 15.71
N LEU A 128 -10.87 -10.75 15.27
CA LEU A 128 -11.01 -12.10 15.81
C LEU A 128 -10.07 -12.38 17.00
N MET A 129 -9.02 -11.58 17.18
CA MET A 129 -8.00 -11.80 18.22
C MET A 129 -8.29 -11.03 19.51
N ASN A 130 -8.82 -9.82 19.41
CA ASN A 130 -9.10 -8.96 20.57
C ASN A 130 -10.44 -9.28 21.26
N GLY A 131 -11.17 -10.31 20.81
CA GLY A 131 -12.51 -10.65 21.33
C GLY A 131 -13.57 -9.56 21.14
N ASN A 132 -13.21 -8.43 20.50
CA ASN A 132 -14.04 -7.27 20.26
C ASN A 132 -14.32 -7.11 18.75
N SER A 133 -15.58 -7.32 18.37
CA SER A 133 -16.06 -7.23 16.98
C SER A 133 -15.99 -5.82 16.39
N THR A 134 -15.70 -4.78 17.18
CA THR A 134 -15.66 -3.38 16.70
C THR A 134 -14.32 -2.97 16.11
N SER A 135 -13.29 -3.83 16.15
CA SER A 135 -12.00 -3.47 15.56
C SER A 135 -12.11 -3.33 14.04
N PRO A 136 -11.60 -2.23 13.43
CA PRO A 136 -11.55 -2.10 11.98
C PRO A 136 -10.46 -2.98 11.35
N ILE A 137 -9.55 -3.53 12.16
CA ILE A 137 -8.47 -4.40 11.69
C ILE A 137 -9.01 -5.80 11.46
N LEU A 138 -8.88 -6.28 10.23
CA LEU A 138 -9.30 -7.62 9.87
C LEU A 138 -8.18 -8.62 10.18
N THR A 139 -8.47 -9.65 10.99
CA THR A 139 -7.47 -10.67 11.33
C THR A 139 -6.89 -11.35 10.09
N ALA A 140 -7.71 -11.59 9.05
CA ALA A 140 -7.24 -12.14 7.78
C ALA A 140 -6.17 -11.24 7.11
N ASN A 141 -6.38 -9.92 7.11
CA ASN A 141 -5.43 -8.97 6.54
C ASN A 141 -4.13 -8.91 7.36
N ALA A 142 -4.24 -8.94 8.69
CA ALA A 142 -3.09 -8.97 9.59
C ALA A 142 -2.24 -10.23 9.34
N LEU A 143 -2.88 -11.39 9.17
CA LEU A 143 -2.18 -12.64 8.84
C LEU A 143 -1.55 -12.61 7.45
N GLU A 144 -2.17 -11.99 6.45
CA GLU A 144 -1.54 -11.81 5.13
C GLU A 144 -0.32 -10.89 5.23
N ALA A 145 -0.39 -9.81 6.01
CA ALA A 145 0.74 -8.91 6.23
C ALA A 145 1.91 -9.64 6.89
N VAL A 146 1.65 -10.51 7.88
CA VAL A 146 2.67 -11.39 8.47
C VAL A 146 3.20 -12.40 7.45
N HIS A 147 2.31 -13.01 6.67
CA HIS A 147 2.67 -13.98 5.64
C HIS A 147 3.61 -13.38 4.58
N VAL A 148 3.46 -12.10 4.24
CA VAL A 148 4.40 -11.38 3.35
C VAL A 148 5.85 -11.46 3.83
N LEU A 149 6.12 -11.38 5.15
CA LEU A 149 7.49 -11.49 5.67
C LEU A 149 8.08 -12.89 5.61
N LEU A 150 7.23 -13.90 5.56
CA LEU A 150 7.64 -15.31 5.56
C LEU A 150 7.88 -15.82 4.14
N LYS A 151 7.47 -15.07 3.11
CA LYS A 151 7.75 -15.47 1.72
C LYS A 151 9.25 -15.36 1.46
N PRO A 152 9.86 -16.33 0.77
CA PRO A 152 11.28 -16.28 0.42
C PRO A 152 11.56 -15.03 -0.42
N TYR A 153 12.64 -14.33 -0.09
CA TYR A 153 13.10 -13.10 -0.73
C TYR A 153 13.95 -13.39 -1.95
#